data_AF-A0A7S2IPM3-F1
#
_entry.id   AF-A0A7S2IPM3-F1
#
_cell.length_a   1.000
_cell.length_b   1.000
_cell.length_c   1.000
_cell.angle_alpha   90.00
_cell.angle_beta   90.00
_cell.angle_gamma   90.00
#
_symmetry.space_group_name_H-M   'P 1'
#
loop_
_entity.id
_entity.type
_entity.pdbx_description
1 polymer ?
#
loop_
_entity_poly.entity_id
_entity_poly.type
_entity_poly.pdbx_seq_one_letter_code
_entity_poly.pdbx_strand_id
1 'polypeptide(L)'
;YGQWGESAIDDGRGTYTWSDFHHNGDLVDYSNPWQITQGKIYGTLDDLRLESKRVQDKYIAMTKALISSADIDGFRVDTPMQVPLEFFKEWNIAMREHAKTLGKEQFGIFGEFFVSAERYATMTGRGKTPDMYGHDAFIDGPATMKGGIDYTYYWYFFTSLVSKRPDYTNGLTLSYTAENNMLDLIEPANGQSQFAMWTFCNNHDNWRLQVMAGPKQMRLCTAFISFWPGIPLHYSGDEQGFNTPGSA
;
A
#
# COMPACT_ATOMS: atom_id res chain seq x y z
N TYR A 1 18.38 2.75 -15.53
CA TYR A 1 18.89 2.59 -14.15
C TYR A 1 17.69 2.56 -13.21
N GLY A 2 17.78 1.81 -12.11
CA GLY A 2 16.77 1.72 -11.06
C GLY A 2 17.06 2.64 -9.89
N GLN A 3 16.17 2.65 -8.91
CA GLN A 3 16.18 3.59 -7.79
C GLN A 3 17.24 3.32 -6.72
N TRP A 4 17.83 2.11 -6.67
CA TRP A 4 18.93 1.75 -5.76
C TRP A 4 20.25 1.52 -6.50
N GLY A 5 20.38 2.09 -7.71
CA GLY A 5 21.57 1.94 -8.54
C GLY A 5 21.57 0.69 -9.40
N GLU A 6 20.43 0.00 -9.52
CA GLU A 6 20.30 -1.12 -10.44
C GLU A 6 20.39 -0.68 -11.90
N SER A 7 20.68 -1.61 -12.79
CA SER A 7 20.68 -1.37 -14.23
C SER A 7 20.26 -2.62 -14.97
N ALA A 8 19.50 -2.44 -16.05
CA ALA A 8 19.30 -3.47 -17.06
C ALA A 8 20.17 -3.16 -18.28
N ILE A 9 20.49 -4.21 -19.03
CA ILE A 9 21.16 -4.10 -20.33
C ILE A 9 20.14 -3.59 -21.34
N ASP A 10 20.48 -2.51 -22.05
CA ASP A 10 19.67 -2.02 -23.16
C ASP A 10 19.93 -2.89 -24.40
N ASP A 11 18.89 -3.60 -24.85
CA ASP A 11 18.91 -4.46 -26.04
C ASP A 11 18.46 -3.73 -27.32
N GLY A 12 18.29 -2.40 -27.24
CA GLY A 12 17.82 -1.55 -28.33
C GLY A 12 16.30 -1.50 -28.48
N ARG A 13 15.55 -2.19 -27.62
CA ARG A 13 14.07 -2.14 -27.55
C ARG A 13 13.55 -1.46 -26.29
N GLY A 14 14.46 -0.95 -25.47
CA GLY A 14 14.14 -0.28 -24.21
C GLY A 14 13.45 1.07 -24.37
N THR A 15 13.26 1.71 -23.22
CA THR A 15 12.49 2.95 -23.10
C THR A 15 13.08 4.13 -23.90
N TYR A 16 12.28 4.70 -24.81
CA TYR A 16 12.64 5.91 -25.55
C TYR A 16 12.51 7.18 -24.71
N THR A 17 13.43 8.13 -24.87
CA THR A 17 13.49 9.38 -24.10
C THR A 17 12.22 10.21 -24.16
N TRP A 18 11.56 10.25 -25.32
CA TRP A 18 10.32 10.99 -25.57
C TRP A 18 9.05 10.26 -25.15
N SER A 19 9.13 8.98 -24.77
CA SER A 19 7.97 8.19 -24.35
C SER A 19 7.48 8.63 -22.98
N ASP A 20 6.15 8.65 -22.78
CA ASP A 20 5.52 8.75 -21.45
C ASP A 20 5.47 7.39 -20.72
N PHE A 21 5.69 6.29 -21.45
CA PHE A 21 5.60 4.90 -20.96
C PHE A 21 6.94 4.16 -21.04
N HIS A 22 7.16 3.22 -20.14
CA HIS A 22 8.29 2.30 -20.21
C HIS A 22 8.09 1.30 -21.37
N HIS A 23 9.19 0.98 -22.06
CA HIS A 23 9.25 -0.05 -23.11
C HIS A 23 10.20 -1.18 -22.68
N ASN A 24 10.21 -1.51 -21.38
CA ASN A 24 11.19 -2.41 -20.77
C ASN A 24 10.72 -3.87 -20.68
N GLY A 25 9.57 -4.19 -21.28
CA GLY A 25 8.92 -5.49 -21.18
C GLY A 25 8.10 -5.69 -19.91
N ASP A 26 7.61 -6.91 -19.74
CA ASP A 26 6.68 -7.28 -18.68
C ASP A 26 7.40 -7.43 -17.35
N LEU A 27 6.71 -7.06 -16.26
CA LEU A 27 7.10 -7.42 -14.90
C LEU A 27 6.81 -8.91 -14.68
N VAL A 28 7.87 -9.73 -14.68
CA VAL A 28 7.77 -11.18 -14.44
C VAL A 28 8.31 -11.60 -13.07
N ASP A 29 9.31 -10.88 -12.54
CA ASP A 29 9.91 -11.15 -11.24
C ASP A 29 9.68 -9.97 -10.29
N TYR A 30 8.71 -10.14 -9.39
CA TYR A 30 8.35 -9.12 -8.40
C TYR A 30 9.42 -8.90 -7.33
N SER A 31 10.42 -9.79 -7.25
CA SER A 31 11.58 -9.65 -6.38
C SER A 31 12.73 -8.88 -7.02
N ASN A 32 12.69 -8.67 -8.35
CA ASN A 32 13.71 -7.90 -9.05
C ASN A 32 13.50 -6.39 -8.83
N PRO A 33 14.43 -5.71 -8.12
CA PRO A 33 14.21 -4.33 -7.70
C PRO A 33 14.29 -3.30 -8.84
N TRP A 34 14.89 -3.67 -9.99
CA TRP A 34 14.80 -2.86 -11.20
C TRP A 34 13.44 -3.08 -11.88
N GLN A 35 13.08 -4.33 -12.15
CA GLN A 35 11.89 -4.68 -12.94
C GLN A 35 10.61 -4.21 -12.24
N ILE A 36 10.56 -4.29 -10.91
CA ILE A 36 9.36 -3.97 -10.15
C ILE A 36 8.88 -2.53 -10.32
N THR A 37 9.77 -1.57 -10.63
CA THR A 37 9.39 -0.16 -10.84
C THR A 37 9.50 0.33 -12.28
N GLN A 38 9.87 -0.57 -13.19
CA GLN A 38 10.25 -0.22 -14.57
C GLN A 38 9.59 -1.13 -15.61
N GLY A 39 8.86 -2.17 -15.17
CA GLY A 39 8.25 -3.20 -16.00
C GLY A 39 6.72 -3.16 -15.95
N LYS A 40 6.11 -3.66 -17.02
CA LYS A 40 4.66 -3.65 -17.24
C LYS A 40 3.92 -4.71 -16.41
N ILE A 41 3.00 -4.28 -15.55
CA ILE A 41 2.20 -5.19 -14.70
C ILE A 41 1.25 -6.04 -15.58
N TYR A 42 1.19 -7.34 -15.28
CA TYR A 42 0.39 -8.38 -15.96
C TYR A 42 0.61 -8.52 -17.48
N GLY A 43 1.64 -7.89 -18.03
CA GLY A 43 1.84 -7.81 -19.48
C GLY A 43 0.75 -7.02 -20.23
N THR A 44 -0.21 -6.41 -19.51
CA THR A 44 -1.36 -5.72 -20.10
C THR A 44 -1.48 -4.25 -19.72
N LEU A 45 -0.89 -3.82 -18.61
CA LEU A 45 -0.99 -2.44 -18.11
C LEU A 45 0.22 -1.59 -18.49
N ASP A 46 0.11 -0.77 -19.54
CA ASP A 46 1.22 0.08 -20.00
C ASP A 46 1.76 0.96 -18.86
N ASP A 47 3.06 0.83 -18.58
CA ASP A 47 3.67 1.36 -17.36
C ASP A 47 4.15 2.80 -17.54
N LEU A 48 3.68 3.71 -16.69
CA LEU A 48 4.01 5.14 -16.77
C LEU A 48 5.42 5.41 -16.24
N ARG A 49 6.15 6.28 -16.93
CA ARG A 49 7.51 6.68 -16.55
C ARG A 49 7.53 7.73 -15.46
N LEU A 50 7.16 7.34 -14.25
CA LEU A 50 7.05 8.25 -13.12
C LEU A 50 8.41 8.74 -12.58
N GLU A 51 9.53 8.25 -13.10
CA GLU A 51 10.86 8.85 -12.94
C GLU A 51 11.13 10.04 -13.89
N SER A 52 10.31 10.20 -14.94
CA SER A 52 10.42 11.31 -15.88
C SER A 52 9.68 12.55 -15.35
N LYS A 53 10.41 13.66 -15.14
CA LYS A 53 9.83 14.94 -14.69
C LYS A 53 8.63 15.39 -15.53
N ARG A 54 8.66 15.16 -16.84
CA ARG A 54 7.55 15.48 -17.76
C ARG A 54 6.27 14.70 -17.43
N VAL A 55 6.40 13.42 -17.09
CA VAL A 55 5.26 12.56 -16.71
C VAL A 55 4.80 12.91 -15.31
N GLN A 56 5.74 13.11 -14.37
CA GLN A 56 5.42 13.55 -13.01
C GLN A 56 4.59 14.84 -13.01
N ASP A 57 4.99 15.84 -13.80
CA ASP A 57 4.29 17.13 -13.86
C ASP A 57 2.85 16.98 -14.35
N LYS A 58 2.62 16.12 -15.36
CA LYS A 58 1.26 15.79 -15.83
C LYS A 58 0.46 15.08 -14.75
N TYR A 59 1.05 14.09 -14.09
CA TYR A 59 0.38 13.31 -13.06
C TYR A 59 0.02 14.19 -11.86
N ILE A 60 0.96 15.00 -11.36
CA ILE A 60 0.74 15.98 -10.29
C ILE A 60 -0.37 16.95 -10.67
N ALA A 61 -0.36 17.51 -11.88
CA ALA A 61 -1.42 18.42 -12.33
C ALA A 61 -2.80 17.73 -12.33
N MET A 62 -2.89 16.51 -12.86
CA MET A 62 -4.11 15.71 -12.87
C MET A 62 -4.59 15.41 -11.43
N THR A 63 -3.71 14.99 -10.54
CA THR A 63 -4.08 14.64 -9.17
C THR A 63 -4.52 15.88 -8.37
N LYS A 64 -3.85 17.04 -8.54
CA LYS A 64 -4.31 18.31 -7.95
C LYS A 64 -5.70 18.70 -8.43
N ALA A 65 -5.97 18.53 -9.73
CA ALA A 65 -7.28 18.79 -10.30
C ALA A 65 -8.35 17.91 -9.64
N LEU A 66 -8.07 16.64 -9.38
CA LEU A 66 -8.98 15.73 -8.68
C LEU A 66 -9.29 16.19 -7.26
N ILE A 67 -8.28 16.64 -6.49
CA ILE A 67 -8.50 17.23 -5.15
C ILE A 67 -9.45 18.42 -5.24
N SER A 68 -9.17 19.36 -6.16
CA SER A 68 -9.97 20.58 -6.31
C SER A 68 -11.37 20.33 -6.86
N SER A 69 -11.54 19.39 -7.78
CA SER A 69 -12.82 19.19 -8.48
C SER A 69 -13.79 18.31 -7.70
N ALA A 70 -13.28 17.35 -6.93
CA ALA A 70 -14.08 16.37 -6.21
C ALA A 70 -14.12 16.62 -4.69
N ASP A 71 -13.36 17.60 -4.19
CA ASP A 71 -13.26 17.94 -2.77
C ASP A 71 -12.89 16.73 -1.86
N ILE A 72 -12.07 15.81 -2.39
CA ILE A 72 -11.63 14.63 -1.64
C ILE A 72 -10.68 15.01 -0.49
N ASP A 73 -10.59 14.15 0.52
CA ASP A 73 -9.75 14.35 1.71
C ASP A 73 -8.51 13.45 1.76
N GLY A 74 -8.35 12.59 0.75
CA GLY A 74 -7.20 11.70 0.65
C GLY A 74 -7.23 10.75 -0.52
N PHE A 75 -6.18 9.94 -0.60
CA PHE A 75 -6.00 8.88 -1.59
C PHE A 75 -5.72 7.53 -0.93
N ARG A 76 -6.32 6.47 -1.50
CA ARG A 76 -5.75 5.12 -1.51
C ARG A 76 -4.93 4.99 -2.79
N VAL A 77 -3.62 4.93 -2.66
CA VAL A 77 -2.66 4.78 -3.75
C VAL A 77 -2.57 3.32 -4.13
N ASP A 78 -2.89 3.03 -5.38
CA ASP A 78 -2.73 1.71 -5.97
C ASP A 78 -1.25 1.41 -6.21
N THR A 79 -0.85 0.15 -6.01
CA THR A 79 0.46 -0.39 -6.44
C THR A 79 1.70 0.48 -6.11
N PRO A 80 1.80 1.10 -4.93
CA PRO A 80 2.90 2.01 -4.61
C PRO A 80 4.28 1.36 -4.73
N MET A 81 4.38 0.06 -4.45
CA MET A 81 5.62 -0.69 -4.55
C MET A 81 6.13 -0.83 -6.00
N GLN A 82 5.26 -0.71 -7.02
CA GLN A 82 5.67 -0.69 -8.43
C GLN A 82 5.96 0.71 -8.96
N VAL A 83 5.88 1.74 -8.11
CA VAL A 83 6.15 3.12 -8.51
C VAL A 83 7.52 3.56 -7.95
N PRO A 84 8.37 4.24 -8.74
CA PRO A 84 9.66 4.74 -8.26
C PRO A 84 9.52 5.64 -7.01
N LEU A 85 10.39 5.46 -6.02
CA LEU A 85 10.37 6.22 -4.77
C LEU A 85 10.56 7.73 -5.00
N GLU A 86 11.35 8.11 -6.01
CA GLU A 86 11.55 9.50 -6.40
C GLU A 86 10.27 10.20 -6.83
N PHE A 87 9.32 9.48 -7.45
CA PHE A 87 8.00 10.05 -7.75
C PHE A 87 7.29 10.46 -6.47
N PHE A 88 7.31 9.59 -5.45
CA PHE A 88 6.64 9.89 -4.19
C PHE A 88 7.27 11.07 -3.48
N LYS A 89 8.58 11.30 -3.56
CA LYS A 89 9.22 12.48 -2.94
C LYS A 89 8.60 13.79 -3.46
N GLU A 90 8.27 13.86 -4.74
CA GLU A 90 7.67 15.05 -5.35
C GLU A 90 6.14 15.07 -5.20
N TRP A 91 5.47 13.96 -5.56
CA TRP A 91 4.02 13.89 -5.61
C TRP A 91 3.38 14.02 -4.23
N ASN A 92 3.94 13.35 -3.21
CA ASN A 92 3.41 13.41 -1.84
C ASN A 92 3.44 14.82 -1.26
N ILE A 93 4.52 15.56 -1.51
CA ILE A 93 4.65 16.96 -1.08
C ILE A 93 3.63 17.81 -1.84
N ALA A 94 3.62 17.68 -3.18
CA ALA A 94 2.76 18.47 -4.04
C ALA A 94 1.26 18.29 -3.73
N MET A 95 0.82 17.08 -3.38
CA MET A 95 -0.58 16.81 -2.99
C MET A 95 -0.92 17.45 -1.65
N ARG A 96 -0.08 17.27 -0.63
CA ARG A 96 -0.32 17.84 0.69
C ARG A 96 -0.27 19.36 0.68
N GLU A 97 0.66 19.97 -0.05
CA GLU A 97 0.72 21.43 -0.21
C GLU A 97 -0.51 21.97 -0.92
N HIS A 98 -0.95 21.32 -2.01
CA HIS A 98 -2.16 21.74 -2.72
C HIS A 98 -3.40 21.61 -1.84
N ALA A 99 -3.55 20.49 -1.13
CA ALA A 99 -4.65 20.27 -0.20
C ALA A 99 -4.70 21.33 0.92
N LYS A 100 -3.53 21.75 1.45
CA LYS A 100 -3.44 22.85 2.42
C LYS A 100 -3.95 24.18 1.87
N THR A 101 -3.70 24.49 0.59
CA THR A 101 -4.27 25.70 -0.04
C THR A 101 -5.79 25.71 -0.07
N LEU A 102 -6.42 24.53 0.07
CA LEU A 102 -7.86 24.32 0.13
C LEU A 102 -8.37 24.12 1.57
N GLY A 103 -7.52 24.34 2.59
CA GLY A 103 -7.86 24.20 4.01
C GLY A 103 -7.81 22.75 4.55
N LYS A 104 -7.28 21.78 3.79
CA LYS A 104 -7.17 20.37 4.20
C LYS A 104 -5.80 20.10 4.83
N GLU A 105 -5.66 20.40 6.12
CA GLU A 105 -4.38 20.27 6.86
C GLU A 105 -3.92 18.82 7.08
N GLN A 106 -4.85 17.86 7.06
CA GLN A 106 -4.61 16.45 7.35
C GLN A 106 -4.92 15.55 6.14
N PHE A 107 -4.59 16.01 4.94
CA PHE A 107 -4.86 15.26 3.72
C PHE A 107 -4.17 13.87 3.74
N GLY A 108 -4.98 12.82 3.68
CA GLY A 108 -4.54 11.44 3.88
C GLY A 108 -3.97 10.82 2.61
N ILE A 109 -2.77 10.24 2.68
CA ILE A 109 -2.19 9.45 1.59
C ILE A 109 -1.87 8.08 2.16
N PHE A 110 -2.57 7.06 1.66
CA PHE A 110 -2.49 5.69 2.13
C PHE A 110 -2.19 4.75 0.98
N GLY A 111 -1.26 3.81 1.15
CA GLY A 111 -0.93 2.84 0.10
C GLY A 111 -1.71 1.54 0.22
N GLU A 112 -1.82 0.80 -0.89
CA GLU A 112 -2.03 -0.64 -0.84
C GLU A 112 -0.67 -1.34 -0.84
N PHE A 113 -0.40 -2.23 0.11
CA PHE A 113 0.94 -2.81 0.25
C PHE A 113 0.90 -4.33 0.23
N PHE A 114 0.66 -4.90 -0.95
CA PHE A 114 0.84 -6.34 -1.19
C PHE A 114 2.31 -6.77 -1.26
N VAL A 115 3.03 -6.61 -0.15
CA VAL A 115 4.48 -6.83 -0.06
C VAL A 115 4.89 -7.43 1.28
N SER A 116 6.17 -7.76 1.43
CA SER A 116 6.72 -8.11 2.74
C SER A 116 6.67 -6.92 3.70
N ALA A 117 6.69 -7.22 4.99
CA ALA A 117 6.75 -6.24 6.05
C ALA A 117 7.94 -5.27 5.89
N GLU A 118 9.13 -5.78 5.55
CA GLU A 118 10.31 -4.93 5.37
C GLU A 118 10.10 -3.89 4.27
N ARG A 119 9.47 -4.29 3.16
CA ARG A 119 9.19 -3.37 2.06
C ARG A 119 8.08 -2.39 2.41
N TYR A 120 7.02 -2.84 3.08
CA TYR A 120 5.99 -1.97 3.65
C TYR A 120 6.61 -0.85 4.47
N ALA A 121 7.51 -1.20 5.40
CA ALA A 121 8.16 -0.27 6.32
C ALA A 121 8.90 0.87 5.60
N THR A 122 9.55 0.59 4.47
CA THR A 122 10.30 1.60 3.72
C THR A 122 9.43 2.67 3.05
N MET A 123 8.14 2.39 2.87
CA MET A 123 7.19 3.26 2.17
C MET A 123 6.22 3.98 3.10
N THR A 124 6.20 3.61 4.36
CA THR A 124 5.26 4.14 5.34
C THR A 124 6.02 4.98 6.36
N GLY A 125 5.47 6.15 6.65
CA GLY A 125 6.00 7.03 7.67
C GLY A 125 5.82 6.29 8.97
N ARG A 126 6.90 6.20 9.74
CA ARG A 126 7.01 5.41 10.98
C ARG A 126 7.30 3.92 10.80
N GLY A 127 7.70 3.47 9.61
CA GLY A 127 8.19 2.10 9.41
C GLY A 127 9.56 1.85 10.05
N LYS A 128 9.91 0.59 10.28
CA LYS A 128 11.18 0.12 10.84
C LYS A 128 11.70 -1.05 10.01
N THR A 129 12.99 -1.00 9.67
CA THR A 129 13.70 -2.17 9.15
C THR A 129 14.20 -3.04 10.32
N PRO A 130 14.57 -4.31 10.09
CA PRO A 130 15.01 -5.21 11.17
C PRO A 130 16.16 -4.67 12.05
N ASP A 131 17.05 -3.86 11.50
CA ASP A 131 18.13 -3.20 12.22
C ASP A 131 17.66 -2.05 13.13
N MET A 132 16.44 -1.56 12.95
CA MET A 132 15.81 -0.54 13.82
C MET A 132 14.96 -1.16 14.94
N TYR A 133 14.74 -2.48 14.93
CA TYR A 133 13.88 -3.14 15.91
C TYR A 133 14.45 -3.01 17.33
N GLY A 134 13.61 -2.62 18.28
CA GLY A 134 14.01 -2.36 19.67
C GLY A 134 14.74 -1.02 19.90
N HIS A 135 14.91 -0.20 18.85
CA HIS A 135 15.49 1.13 18.93
C HIS A 135 14.43 2.23 18.77
N ASP A 136 14.70 3.41 19.33
CA ASP A 136 13.93 4.64 19.11
C ASP A 136 14.34 5.27 17.76
N ALA A 137 14.06 4.53 16.69
CA ALA A 137 14.36 4.90 15.32
C ALA A 137 13.23 4.44 14.40
N PHE A 138 12.91 5.25 13.39
CA PHE A 138 11.91 4.94 12.39
C PHE A 138 12.20 5.67 11.07
N ILE A 139 11.66 5.14 9.98
CA ILE A 139 11.70 5.69 8.64
C ILE A 139 10.58 6.71 8.53
N ASP A 140 10.94 7.97 8.31
CA ASP A 140 10.01 9.00 7.92
C ASP A 140 10.68 9.98 6.97
N GLY A 141 9.98 10.36 5.90
CA GLY A 141 10.59 11.13 4.82
C GLY A 141 9.58 11.57 3.77
N PRO A 142 9.99 12.40 2.81
CA PRO A 142 9.07 12.99 1.83
C PRO A 142 8.34 11.95 0.97
N ALA A 143 8.95 10.79 0.73
CA ALA A 143 8.35 9.70 -0.03
C ALA A 143 7.34 8.86 0.77
N THR A 144 7.30 9.01 2.10
CA THR A 144 6.50 8.11 2.93
C THR A 144 5.01 8.47 2.93
N MET A 145 4.18 7.44 2.90
CA MET A 145 2.73 7.51 3.07
C MET A 145 2.37 7.43 4.55
N LYS A 146 1.16 7.83 4.93
CA LYS A 146 0.75 7.81 6.35
C LYS A 146 0.59 6.37 6.88
N GLY A 147 0.24 5.45 6.01
CA GLY A 147 -0.10 4.06 6.31
C GLY A 147 -0.86 3.46 5.14
N GLY A 148 -1.77 2.53 5.43
CA GLY A 148 -2.66 1.95 4.43
C GLY A 148 -2.85 0.46 4.63
N ILE A 149 -3.21 -0.25 3.56
CA ILE A 149 -3.54 -1.67 3.61
C ILE A 149 -2.25 -2.46 3.85
N ASP A 150 -2.14 -3.07 5.03
CA ASP A 150 -1.13 -4.08 5.36
C ASP A 150 -1.79 -5.48 5.36
N TYR A 151 -1.22 -6.38 4.57
CA TYR A 151 -1.71 -7.75 4.43
C TYR A 151 -1.28 -8.67 5.58
N THR A 152 -0.45 -8.22 6.53
CA THR A 152 0.00 -9.01 7.68
C THR A 152 -1.19 -9.60 8.46
N TYR A 153 -2.16 -8.77 8.85
CA TYR A 153 -3.36 -9.26 9.53
C TYR A 153 -4.24 -10.09 8.62
N TYR A 154 -4.42 -9.66 7.37
CA TYR A 154 -5.18 -10.44 6.39
C TYR A 154 -4.64 -11.86 6.33
N TRP A 155 -3.35 -12.07 6.03
CA TRP A 155 -2.82 -13.43 5.86
C TRP A 155 -2.94 -14.29 7.10
N TYR A 156 -2.46 -13.83 8.24
CA TYR A 156 -2.44 -14.66 9.44
C TYR A 156 -3.85 -14.86 10.02
N PHE A 157 -4.67 -13.82 10.11
CA PHE A 157 -6.02 -13.91 10.68
C PHE A 157 -7.00 -14.61 9.74
N PHE A 158 -7.01 -14.25 8.45
CA PHE A 158 -7.85 -14.90 7.44
C PHE A 158 -7.49 -16.38 7.32
N THR A 159 -6.20 -16.74 7.30
CA THR A 159 -5.80 -18.16 7.27
C THR A 159 -6.30 -18.89 8.50
N SER A 160 -6.23 -18.32 9.71
CA SER A 160 -6.83 -18.92 10.90
C SER A 160 -8.34 -19.14 10.74
N LEU A 161 -9.07 -18.15 10.19
CA LEU A 161 -10.53 -18.21 10.01
C LEU A 161 -10.99 -19.21 8.94
N VAL A 162 -10.28 -19.27 7.82
CA VAL A 162 -10.64 -20.08 6.64
C VAL A 162 -10.10 -21.49 6.74
N SER A 163 -8.82 -21.64 7.06
CA SER A 163 -8.14 -22.94 6.95
C SER A 163 -8.56 -23.93 8.05
N LYS A 164 -9.08 -23.43 9.18
CA LYS A 164 -9.35 -24.21 10.41
C LYS A 164 -8.16 -25.07 10.84
N ARG A 165 -6.94 -24.74 10.39
CA ARG A 165 -5.76 -25.57 10.65
C ARG A 165 -5.15 -25.23 12.02
N PRO A 166 -4.67 -26.23 12.77
CA PRO A 166 -4.09 -26.02 14.11
C PRO A 166 -2.83 -25.14 14.14
N ASP A 167 -2.06 -25.10 13.06
CA ASP A 167 -0.81 -24.34 12.93
C ASP A 167 -1.01 -22.83 12.87
N TYR A 168 -2.23 -22.36 12.60
CA TYR A 168 -2.59 -20.94 12.62
C TYR A 168 -3.35 -20.52 13.87
N THR A 169 -3.36 -21.34 14.92
CA THR A 169 -4.04 -21.00 16.19
C THR A 169 -3.44 -19.78 16.89
N ASN A 170 -2.18 -19.46 16.62
CA ASN A 170 -1.47 -18.27 17.10
C ASN A 170 -1.33 -17.16 16.04
N GLY A 171 -2.07 -17.23 14.92
CA GLY A 171 -1.95 -16.28 13.81
C GLY A 171 -2.07 -14.81 14.25
N LEU A 172 -3.00 -14.51 15.16
CA LEU A 172 -3.16 -13.16 15.72
C LEU A 172 -1.89 -12.66 16.45
N THR A 173 -1.27 -13.52 17.26
CA THR A 173 -0.02 -13.19 17.96
C THR A 173 1.13 -12.97 16.99
N LEU A 174 1.19 -13.76 15.91
CA LEU A 174 2.20 -13.60 14.86
C LEU A 174 2.04 -12.28 14.12
N SER A 175 0.82 -11.91 13.72
CA SER A 175 0.53 -10.60 13.11
C SER A 175 0.94 -9.46 14.02
N TYR A 176 0.49 -9.50 15.28
CA TYR A 176 0.79 -8.45 16.24
C TYR A 176 2.29 -8.29 16.47
N THR A 177 3.03 -9.40 16.56
CA THR A 177 4.49 -9.35 16.73
C THR A 177 5.17 -8.79 15.49
N ALA A 178 4.78 -9.25 14.31
CA ALA A 178 5.35 -8.77 13.05
C ALA A 178 5.13 -7.27 12.86
N GLU A 179 3.90 -6.79 13.06
CA GLU A 179 3.55 -5.38 12.88
C GLU A 179 4.21 -4.47 13.93
N ASN A 180 4.22 -4.84 15.22
CA ASN A 180 4.85 -4.01 16.26
C ASN A 180 6.37 -3.91 16.10
N ASN A 181 7.01 -4.91 15.50
CA ASN A 181 8.41 -4.79 15.13
C ASN A 181 8.57 -3.78 13.99
N MET A 182 7.70 -3.86 12.98
CA MET A 182 7.75 -3.09 11.74
C MET A 182 7.33 -1.63 11.89
N LEU A 183 6.46 -1.26 12.84
CA LEU A 183 5.85 0.07 12.90
C LEU A 183 6.04 0.73 14.25
N ASP A 184 6.26 2.04 14.22
CA ASP A 184 6.12 2.88 15.41
C ASP A 184 4.70 3.46 15.49
N LEU A 185 3.98 3.07 16.54
CA LEU A 185 2.57 3.38 16.69
C LEU A 185 2.32 4.73 17.39
N ILE A 186 3.34 5.36 17.97
CA ILE A 186 3.20 6.57 18.80
C ILE A 186 3.84 7.76 18.10
N GLU A 187 3.15 8.90 17.95
CA GLU A 187 3.71 10.13 17.38
C GLU A 187 4.61 10.87 18.38
N PRO A 188 5.94 11.01 18.17
CA PRO A 188 6.83 11.69 19.10
C PRO A 188 6.44 13.15 19.33
N ALA A 189 5.90 13.82 18.30
CA ALA A 189 5.55 15.23 18.40
C ALA A 189 4.41 15.50 19.40
N ASN A 190 3.52 14.54 19.65
CA ASN A 190 2.34 14.74 20.51
C ASN A 190 1.99 13.57 21.45
N GLY A 191 2.76 12.47 21.41
CA GLY A 191 2.58 11.27 22.22
C GLY A 191 1.33 10.43 21.87
N GLN A 192 0.62 10.74 20.78
CA GLN A 192 -0.63 10.03 20.45
C GLN A 192 -0.38 8.75 19.66
N SER A 193 -1.20 7.73 19.91
CA SER A 193 -1.25 6.57 19.03
C SER A 193 -1.81 6.97 17.67
N GLN A 194 -1.02 6.80 16.61
CA GLN A 194 -1.38 7.12 15.23
C GLN A 194 -1.28 5.88 14.35
N PHE A 195 -1.95 4.82 14.79
CA PHE A 195 -2.02 3.60 14.01
C PHE A 195 -2.92 3.79 12.79
N ALA A 196 -2.27 3.97 11.64
CA ALA A 196 -2.89 4.33 10.37
C ALA A 196 -3.04 3.13 9.41
N MET A 197 -2.85 1.91 9.91
CA MET A 197 -2.94 0.68 9.11
C MET A 197 -4.39 0.32 8.90
N TRP A 198 -4.67 -0.21 7.71
CA TRP A 198 -6.01 -0.60 7.31
C TRP A 198 -6.13 -2.11 7.42
N THR A 199 -7.02 -2.56 8.29
CA THR A 199 -7.34 -3.98 8.44
C THR A 199 -8.62 -4.31 7.70
N PHE A 200 -8.66 -5.46 7.03
CA PHE A 200 -9.78 -5.84 6.17
C PHE A 200 -9.98 -7.37 6.17
N CYS A 201 -11.21 -7.78 5.87
CA CYS A 201 -11.59 -9.20 5.81
C CYS A 201 -11.43 -9.80 4.40
N ASN A 202 -11.66 -8.95 3.39
CA ASN A 202 -11.59 -9.23 1.97
C ASN A 202 -11.65 -7.87 1.22
N ASN A 203 -11.39 -7.87 -0.08
CA ASN A 203 -11.47 -6.67 -0.91
C ASN A 203 -11.87 -7.05 -2.35
N HIS A 204 -11.60 -6.18 -3.32
CA HIS A 204 -11.95 -6.41 -4.73
C HIS A 204 -11.00 -7.36 -5.47
N ASP A 205 -9.80 -7.61 -4.94
CA ASP A 205 -8.77 -8.50 -5.52
C ASP A 205 -8.77 -9.89 -4.87
N ASN A 206 -9.62 -10.11 -3.87
CA ASN A 206 -9.70 -11.35 -3.11
C ASN A 206 -11.13 -11.89 -3.12
N TRP A 207 -11.26 -13.21 -3.04
CA TRP A 207 -12.55 -13.84 -2.84
C TRP A 207 -13.19 -13.35 -1.54
N ARG A 208 -14.51 -13.12 -1.56
CA ARG A 208 -15.24 -12.74 -0.36
C ARG A 208 -15.12 -13.82 0.71
N LEU A 209 -14.75 -13.42 1.92
CA LEU A 209 -14.62 -14.33 3.07
C LEU A 209 -15.90 -15.11 3.33
N GLN A 210 -17.07 -14.51 3.08
CA GLN A 210 -18.35 -15.20 3.24
C GLN A 210 -18.51 -16.41 2.31
N VAL A 211 -17.94 -16.39 1.11
CA VAL A 211 -17.92 -17.56 0.19
C VAL A 211 -17.03 -18.66 0.72
N MET A 212 -15.88 -18.25 1.26
CA MET A 212 -14.83 -19.18 1.65
C MET A 212 -15.08 -19.84 3.00
N ALA A 213 -15.58 -19.09 3.97
CA ALA A 213 -15.72 -19.53 5.36
C ALA A 213 -17.16 -19.49 5.89
N GLY A 214 -18.06 -18.76 5.21
CA GLY A 214 -19.45 -18.60 5.61
C GLY A 214 -19.73 -17.35 6.46
N PRO A 215 -21.01 -17.03 6.68
CA PRO A 215 -21.43 -15.77 7.30
C PRO A 215 -21.05 -15.62 8.77
N LYS A 216 -20.84 -16.72 9.51
CA LYS A 216 -20.41 -16.66 10.93
C LYS A 216 -18.99 -16.12 11.04
N GLN A 217 -18.07 -16.62 10.21
CA GLN A 217 -16.69 -16.20 10.14
C GLN A 217 -16.57 -14.78 9.59
N MET A 218 -17.38 -14.43 8.58
CA MET A 218 -17.47 -13.06 8.09
C MET A 218 -17.83 -12.09 9.22
N ARG A 219 -18.89 -12.37 9.99
CA ARG A 219 -19.31 -11.54 11.13
C ARG A 219 -18.23 -11.44 12.21
N LEU A 220 -17.55 -12.55 12.52
CA LEU A 220 -16.43 -12.55 13.47
C LEU A 220 -15.29 -11.65 12.97
N CYS A 221 -14.95 -11.72 11.69
CA CYS A 221 -13.92 -10.88 11.10
C CYS A 221 -14.32 -9.39 11.13
N THR A 222 -15.55 -9.06 10.72
CA THR A 222 -16.08 -7.69 10.80
C THR A 222 -15.98 -7.16 12.23
N ALA A 223 -16.44 -7.94 13.22
CA ALA A 223 -16.36 -7.54 14.62
C ALA A 223 -14.90 -7.33 15.06
N PHE A 224 -13.99 -8.21 14.65
CA PHE A 224 -12.57 -8.08 14.98
C PHE A 224 -11.99 -6.78 14.41
N ILE A 225 -12.08 -6.54 13.10
CA ILE A 225 -11.46 -5.36 12.49
C ILE A 225 -12.08 -4.06 13.00
N SER A 226 -13.38 -4.04 13.31
CA SER A 226 -14.06 -2.84 13.85
C SER A 226 -13.57 -2.43 15.23
N PHE A 227 -13.03 -3.35 16.02
CA PHE A 227 -12.53 -3.07 17.38
C PHE A 227 -11.01 -3.25 17.53
N TRP A 228 -10.34 -3.76 16.50
CA TRP A 228 -8.89 -3.75 16.43
C TRP A 228 -8.40 -2.31 16.26
N PRO A 229 -7.22 -1.94 16.79
CA PRO A 229 -6.61 -0.67 16.45
C PRO A 229 -6.61 -0.44 14.93
N GLY A 230 -6.66 0.83 14.53
CA GLY A 230 -6.37 1.24 13.15
C GLY A 230 -7.60 1.71 12.43
N ILE A 231 -7.61 1.53 11.12
CA ILE A 231 -8.73 1.93 10.26
C ILE A 231 -9.39 0.66 9.72
N PRO A 232 -10.61 0.30 10.19
CA PRO A 232 -11.33 -0.85 9.65
C PRO A 232 -11.80 -0.57 8.22
N LEU A 233 -11.41 -1.43 7.28
CA LEU A 233 -11.85 -1.39 5.90
C LEU A 233 -12.88 -2.49 5.65
N HIS A 234 -14.15 -2.08 5.61
CA HIS A 234 -15.28 -2.95 5.27
C HIS A 234 -15.54 -2.92 3.78
N TYR A 235 -15.53 -4.09 3.12
CA TYR A 235 -15.80 -4.17 1.69
C TYR A 235 -17.31 -4.12 1.42
N SER A 236 -17.70 -3.26 0.47
CA SER A 236 -19.11 -2.99 0.17
C SER A 236 -19.90 -4.28 -0.10
N GLY A 237 -21.06 -4.42 0.53
CA GLY A 237 -21.97 -5.55 0.35
C GLY A 237 -21.74 -6.71 1.31
N ASP A 238 -20.64 -6.73 2.07
CA ASP A 238 -20.43 -7.75 3.11
C ASP A 238 -21.51 -7.67 4.19
N GLU A 239 -21.96 -6.46 4.52
CA GLU A 239 -23.06 -6.20 5.45
C GLU A 239 -24.42 -6.64 4.91
N GLN A 240 -24.57 -6.72 3.58
CA GLN A 240 -25.75 -7.26 2.89
C GLN A 240 -25.63 -8.76 2.59
N GLY A 241 -24.53 -9.40 3.01
CA GLY A 241 -24.29 -10.82 2.79
C GLY A 241 -23.93 -11.18 1.35
N PHE A 242 -23.33 -10.26 0.59
CA PHE A 242 -22.79 -10.58 -0.73
C PHE A 242 -21.75 -11.70 -0.63
N ASN A 243 -21.86 -12.69 -1.51
CA ASN A 243 -21.12 -13.94 -1.43
C ASN A 243 -20.75 -14.48 -2.82
N THR A 244 -20.25 -13.61 -3.69
CA THR A 244 -19.62 -14.05 -4.93
C THR A 244 -18.10 -14.12 -4.74
N PRO A 245 -17.41 -15.02 -5.45
CA PRO A 245 -15.95 -15.06 -5.44
C PRO A 245 -15.30 -13.79 -6.01
N GLY A 246 -16.06 -12.85 -6.61
CA GLY A 246 -15.47 -11.65 -7.23
C GLY A 246 -14.58 -12.00 -8.43
N SER A 247 -13.78 -11.04 -8.88
CA SER A 247 -12.65 -11.25 -9.77
C SER A 247 -11.40 -11.46 -8.91
N ALA A 248 -10.85 -12.67 -8.92
CA ALA A 248 -9.51 -12.93 -8.39
C ALA A 248 -8.50 -12.94 -9.53
#